data_AF-A0A1I1FYR0-F1
#
_entry.id   AF-A0A1I1FYR0-F1
#
_cell.length_a   1.000
_cell.length_b   1.000
_cell.length_c   1.000
_cell.angle_alpha   90.00
_cell.angle_beta   90.00
_cell.angle_gamma   90.00
#
_symmetry.space_group_name_H-M   'P 1'
#
loop_
_entity.id
_entity.type
_entity.pdbx_description
1 polymer ?
#
loop_
_entity_poly.entity_id
_entity_poly.type
_entity_poly.pdbx_seq_one_letter_code
_entity_poly.pdbx_strand_id
1 'polypeptide(L)'
;MTDEVAGELDLRALPYGLRPIVQHLGVEKAISVLTKEQGQVMYIPEFPNEAHEVVKLFSLSLVKEWSQQYGQGPYQVPMLAKVLIQIRNKEICAALDENRATKLGLTRRFGITRQQIANIYNEHLAETSSQQQQIGLI
;
A
#
# COMPACT_ATOMS: atom_id res chain seq x y z
N MET A 1 -5.50 -24.24 -15.24
CA MET A 1 -6.13 -23.01 -15.74
C MET A 1 -7.01 -22.50 -14.61
N THR A 2 -6.45 -21.66 -13.75
CA THR A 2 -7.14 -20.93 -12.68
C THR A 2 -6.45 -19.57 -12.60
N ASP A 3 -6.74 -18.76 -13.61
CA ASP A 3 -6.67 -17.30 -13.51
C ASP A 3 -7.77 -16.82 -12.56
N GLU A 4 -7.62 -15.60 -12.07
CA GLU A 4 -8.58 -14.81 -11.26
C GLU A 4 -8.53 -14.98 -9.74
N VAL A 5 -7.44 -14.49 -9.13
CA VAL A 5 -7.57 -13.64 -7.94
C VAL A 5 -6.55 -12.49 -7.93
N ALA A 6 -6.22 -11.91 -9.08
CA ALA A 6 -5.51 -10.64 -9.14
C ALA A 6 -6.52 -9.50 -9.35
N GLY A 7 -7.38 -9.27 -8.35
CA GLY A 7 -8.23 -8.09 -8.35
C GLY A 7 -7.33 -6.86 -8.47
N GLU A 8 -7.54 -6.05 -9.52
CA GLU A 8 -6.82 -4.80 -9.76
C GLU A 8 -6.67 -4.02 -8.46
N LEU A 9 -5.44 -3.99 -7.92
CA LEU A 9 -5.18 -3.34 -6.66
C LEU A 9 -5.24 -1.83 -6.92
N ASP A 10 -6.25 -1.15 -6.37
CA ASP A 10 -6.39 0.30 -6.54
C ASP A 10 -5.15 1.02 -6.03
N LEU A 11 -4.31 1.47 -6.96
CA LEU A 11 -3.04 2.13 -6.67
C LEU A 11 -3.25 3.45 -5.91
N ARG A 12 -4.43 4.07 -6.01
CA ARG A 12 -4.76 5.29 -5.25
C ARG A 12 -4.86 4.99 -3.76
N ALA A 13 -5.20 3.76 -3.40
CA ALA A 13 -5.26 3.30 -2.02
C ALA A 13 -3.88 3.02 -1.41
N LEU A 14 -2.82 2.95 -2.22
CA LEU A 14 -1.45 2.80 -1.74
C LEU A 14 -0.85 4.15 -1.31
N PRO A 15 -0.03 4.19 -0.25
CA PRO A 15 0.80 5.35 0.07
C PRO A 15 1.71 5.76 -1.07
N TYR A 16 1.99 7.05 -1.14
CA TYR A 16 2.74 7.68 -2.24
C TYR A 16 4.03 6.93 -2.62
N GLY A 17 4.85 6.55 -1.63
CA GLY A 17 6.12 5.85 -1.88
C GLY A 17 5.97 4.42 -2.44
N LEU A 18 4.82 3.76 -2.30
CA LEU A 18 4.58 2.43 -2.85
C LEU A 18 3.98 2.43 -4.25
N ARG A 19 3.29 3.50 -4.64
CA ARG A 19 2.68 3.61 -5.97
C ARG A 19 3.67 3.36 -7.10
N PRO A 20 4.84 4.05 -7.17
CA PRO A 20 5.77 3.82 -8.26
C PRO A 20 6.34 2.39 -8.21
N ILE A 21 6.55 1.83 -7.02
CA ILE A 21 7.03 0.44 -6.88
C ILE A 21 6.05 -0.55 -7.50
N VAL A 22 4.76 -0.44 -7.16
CA VAL A 22 3.73 -1.34 -7.69
C VAL A 22 3.47 -1.07 -9.18
N GLN A 23 3.53 0.18 -9.63
CA GLN A 23 3.37 0.55 -11.05
C GLN A 23 4.46 -0.08 -11.93
N HIS A 24 5.72 -0.06 -11.48
CA HIS A 24 6.84 -0.58 -12.28
C HIS A 24 7.04 -2.09 -12.14
N LEU A 25 6.77 -2.67 -10.97
CA LEU A 25 7.03 -4.09 -10.72
C LEU A 25 5.81 -4.99 -10.87
N GLY A 26 4.61 -4.43 -10.79
CA GLY A 26 3.37 -5.19 -10.56
C GLY A 26 3.21 -5.61 -9.10
N VAL A 27 1.98 -5.96 -8.71
CA VAL A 27 1.59 -6.22 -7.31
C VAL A 27 2.40 -7.35 -6.69
N GLU A 28 2.46 -8.52 -7.33
CA GLU A 28 3.10 -9.70 -6.74
C GLU A 28 4.60 -9.50 -6.52
N LYS A 29 5.30 -8.97 -7.52
CA LYS A 29 6.73 -8.70 -7.42
C LYS A 29 7.03 -7.60 -6.42
N ALA A 30 6.23 -6.54 -6.38
CA ALA A 30 6.37 -5.47 -5.38
C ALA A 30 6.22 -6.02 -3.96
N ILE A 31 5.21 -6.87 -3.70
CA ILE A 31 5.04 -7.53 -2.40
C ILE A 31 6.27 -8.37 -2.08
N SER A 32 6.72 -9.24 -3.00
CA SER A 32 7.89 -10.10 -2.77
C SER A 32 9.16 -9.30 -2.44
N VAL A 33 9.44 -8.22 -3.19
CA VAL A 33 10.62 -7.38 -2.97
C VAL A 33 10.50 -6.63 -1.65
N LEU A 34 9.36 -6.00 -1.39
CA LEU A 34 9.14 -5.23 -0.16
C LEU A 34 9.13 -6.11 1.08
N THR A 35 8.63 -7.35 1.02
CA THR A 35 8.70 -8.27 2.15
C THR A 35 10.14 -8.54 2.60
N LYS A 36 11.09 -8.59 1.65
CA LYS A 36 12.51 -8.86 1.93
C LYS A 36 13.29 -7.61 2.31
N GLU A 37 13.05 -6.52 1.58
CA GLU A 37 13.90 -5.32 1.64
C GLU A 37 13.29 -4.16 2.44
N GLN A 38 12.03 -4.26 2.91
CA GLN A 38 11.39 -3.18 3.67
C GLN A 38 12.21 -2.75 4.89
N GLY A 39 12.25 -1.45 5.15
CA GLY A 39 12.97 -0.91 6.30
C GLY A 39 14.49 -0.86 6.11
N GLN A 40 15.03 -1.39 5.01
CA GLN A 40 16.44 -1.21 4.66
C GLN A 40 16.67 0.12 3.93
N VAL A 41 17.89 0.65 4.04
CA VAL A 41 18.37 1.77 3.23
C VAL A 41 19.19 1.20 2.08
N MET A 42 18.81 1.54 0.86
CA MET A 42 19.58 1.21 -0.34
C MET A 42 20.14 2.47 -0.96
N TYR A 43 21.17 2.32 -1.79
CA TYR A 43 21.74 3.44 -2.52
C TYR A 43 21.18 3.53 -3.95
N ILE A 44 20.68 4.70 -4.32
CA ILE A 44 20.31 5.04 -5.70
C ILE A 44 21.54 5.62 -6.41
N PRO A 45 22.02 4.99 -7.49
CA PRO A 45 23.15 5.51 -8.26
C PRO A 45 22.74 6.74 -9.10
N GLU A 46 23.71 7.62 -9.32
CA GLU A 46 23.59 8.76 -10.25
C GLU A 46 23.30 8.31 -11.69
N PHE A 47 23.94 7.21 -12.12
CA PHE A 47 23.75 6.62 -13.45
C PHE A 47 23.29 5.16 -13.33
N PRO A 48 21.97 4.91 -13.23
CA PRO A 48 21.43 3.57 -13.11
C PRO A 48 21.75 2.70 -14.32
N ASN A 49 22.24 1.48 -14.06
CA ASN A 49 22.51 0.46 -15.07
C ASN A 49 22.01 -0.92 -14.60
N GLU A 50 21.84 -1.86 -15.53
CA GLU A 50 21.27 -3.19 -15.23
C GLU A 50 22.11 -4.05 -14.28
N ALA A 51 23.40 -3.76 -14.15
CA ALA A 51 24.29 -4.52 -13.28
C ALA A 51 24.14 -4.13 -11.79
N HIS A 52 23.60 -2.94 -11.49
CA HIS A 52 23.50 -2.43 -10.12
C HIS A 52 22.43 -3.19 -9.30
N GLU A 53 22.72 -3.46 -8.02
CA GLU A 53 21.86 -4.30 -7.17
C GLU A 53 20.43 -3.73 -7.01
N VAL A 54 20.32 -2.43 -6.73
CA VAL A 54 19.01 -1.75 -6.64
C VAL A 54 18.19 -1.88 -7.92
N VAL A 55 18.84 -1.92 -9.09
CA VAL A 55 18.17 -2.09 -10.40
C VAL A 55 17.68 -3.52 -10.57
N LYS A 56 18.44 -4.52 -10.11
CA LYS A 56 18.00 -5.93 -10.13
C LYS A 56 16.75 -6.15 -9.26
N LEU A 57 16.64 -5.41 -8.15
CA LEU A 57 15.50 -5.48 -7.24
C LEU A 57 14.28 -4.71 -7.76
N PHE A 58 14.48 -3.45 -8.16
CA PHE A 58 13.39 -2.49 -8.41
C PHE A 58 13.13 -2.18 -9.88
N SER A 59 13.88 -2.76 -10.81
CA SER A 59 13.91 -2.45 -12.26
C SER A 59 14.63 -1.15 -12.61
N LEU A 60 15.15 -1.09 -13.83
CA LEU A 60 15.90 0.07 -14.31
C LEU A 60 15.02 1.31 -14.46
N SER A 61 13.77 1.16 -14.88
CA SER A 61 12.83 2.26 -15.08
C SER A 61 12.52 2.98 -13.77
N LEU A 62 12.21 2.22 -12.72
CA LEU A 62 11.91 2.78 -11.40
C LEU A 62 13.12 3.48 -10.77
N VAL A 63 14.30 2.87 -10.86
CA VAL A 63 15.52 3.47 -10.29
C VAL A 63 15.92 4.74 -11.04
N LYS A 64 15.68 4.81 -12.35
CA LYS A 64 15.85 6.06 -13.12
C LYS A 64 14.86 7.13 -12.68
N GLU A 65 13.60 6.78 -12.47
CA GLU A 65 12.59 7.72 -11.95
C GLU A 65 13.01 8.26 -10.58
N TRP A 66 13.44 7.39 -9.67
CA TRP A 66 13.93 7.82 -8.36
C TRP A 66 15.18 8.68 -8.43
N SER A 67 16.14 8.34 -9.29
CA SER A 67 17.35 9.14 -9.50
C SER A 67 17.01 10.54 -10.02
N GLN A 68 16.04 10.66 -10.94
CA GLN A 68 15.56 11.94 -11.44
C GLN A 68 14.79 12.75 -10.37
N GLN A 69 13.99 12.07 -9.55
CA GLN A 69 13.12 12.73 -8.58
C GLN A 69 13.83 13.13 -7.29
N TYR A 70 14.76 12.30 -6.82
CA TYR A 70 15.39 12.44 -5.50
C TYR A 70 16.92 12.64 -5.58
N GLY A 71 17.52 12.50 -6.76
CA GLY A 71 18.97 12.51 -6.95
C GLY A 71 19.62 11.19 -6.55
N GLN A 72 20.96 11.19 -6.55
CA GLN A 72 21.76 10.09 -5.99
C GLN A 72 21.75 10.12 -4.47
N GLY A 73 21.73 8.95 -3.83
CA GLY A 73 21.80 8.90 -2.38
C GLY A 73 21.04 7.76 -1.73
N PRO A 74 20.94 7.79 -0.40
CA PRO A 74 20.22 6.78 0.35
C PRO A 74 18.71 6.89 0.11
N TYR A 75 18.09 5.77 -0.18
CA TYR A 75 16.65 5.59 -0.28
C TYR A 75 16.19 4.59 0.75
N GLN A 76 15.30 5.03 1.63
CA GLN A 76 14.68 4.18 2.64
C GLN A 76 13.54 3.40 2.01
N VAL A 77 13.67 2.07 1.95
CA VAL A 77 12.61 1.21 1.40
C VAL A 77 11.37 1.30 2.29
N PRO A 78 10.21 1.68 1.73
CA PRO A 78 8.98 1.87 2.48
C PRO A 78 8.48 0.56 3.13
N MET A 79 7.89 0.69 4.33
CA MET A 79 7.33 -0.43 5.07
C MET A 79 6.02 -0.92 4.44
N LEU A 80 5.96 -2.20 4.05
CA LEU A 80 4.76 -2.84 3.50
C LEU A 80 3.65 -2.95 4.57
N ALA A 81 4.04 -3.15 5.84
CA ALA A 81 3.10 -3.36 6.94
C ALA A 81 2.08 -2.22 7.11
N LYS A 82 2.51 -0.96 7.00
CA LYS A 82 1.59 0.19 7.12
C LYS A 82 0.55 0.20 6.00
N VAL A 83 0.90 -0.34 4.85
CA VAL A 83 0.03 -0.35 3.66
C VAL A 83 -0.94 -1.51 3.70
N LEU A 84 -0.46 -2.70 4.08
CA LEU A 84 -1.34 -3.84 4.33
C LEU A 84 -2.35 -3.52 5.43
N ILE A 85 -1.95 -2.77 6.47
CA ILE A 85 -2.88 -2.27 7.49
C ILE A 85 -3.92 -1.33 6.87
N GLN A 86 -3.52 -0.38 6.01
CA GLN A 86 -4.48 0.52 5.36
C GLN A 86 -5.45 -0.21 4.42
N ILE A 87 -4.96 -1.14 3.59
CA ILE A 87 -5.80 -1.96 2.69
C ILE A 87 -6.79 -2.79 3.51
N ARG A 88 -6.31 -3.45 4.55
CA ARG A 88 -7.16 -4.22 5.47
C ARG A 88 -8.24 -3.33 6.08
N ASN A 89 -7.87 -2.15 6.58
CA ASN A 89 -8.80 -1.23 7.21
C ASN A 89 -9.88 -0.75 6.22
N LYS A 90 -9.51 -0.46 4.97
CA LYS A 90 -10.48 -0.10 3.91
C LYS A 90 -11.46 -1.23 3.60
N GLU A 91 -10.96 -2.45 3.45
CA GLU A 91 -11.81 -3.63 3.20
C GLU A 91 -12.74 -3.92 4.40
N ILE A 92 -12.29 -3.67 5.63
CA ILE A 92 -13.13 -3.75 6.84
C ILE A 92 -14.27 -2.73 6.76
N CYS A 93 -13.97 -1.47 6.45
CA CYS A 93 -14.98 -0.42 6.36
C CYS A 93 -15.99 -0.68 5.24
N ALA A 94 -15.51 -0.99 4.03
CA ALA A 94 -16.36 -1.31 2.89
C ALA A 94 -17.28 -2.51 3.17
N ALA A 95 -16.75 -3.58 3.78
CA ALA A 95 -17.55 -4.75 4.12
C ALA A 95 -18.63 -4.48 5.19
N LEU A 96 -18.42 -3.48 6.05
CA LEU A 96 -19.41 -3.06 7.05
C LEU A 96 -20.44 -2.09 6.45
N ASP A 97 -20.01 -1.09 5.68
CA ASP A 97 -20.90 -0.13 5.00
C ASP A 97 -21.87 -0.84 4.04
N GLU A 98 -21.37 -1.84 3.31
CA GLU A 98 -22.16 -2.64 2.37
C GLU A 98 -22.90 -3.81 3.03
N ASN A 99 -22.82 -3.95 4.36
CA ASN A 99 -23.36 -5.09 5.13
C ASN A 99 -22.93 -6.48 4.63
N ARG A 100 -21.79 -6.59 3.91
CA ARG A 100 -21.24 -7.86 3.39
C ARG A 100 -20.69 -8.77 4.48
N ALA A 101 -20.32 -8.22 5.63
CA ALA A 101 -19.77 -8.99 6.74
C ALA A 101 -20.17 -8.46 8.11
N THR A 102 -20.18 -9.33 9.11
CA THR A 102 -20.32 -8.92 10.51
C THR A 102 -18.96 -8.62 11.13
N LYS A 103 -18.93 -7.78 12.18
CA LYS A 103 -17.71 -7.54 12.97
C LYS A 103 -17.06 -8.84 13.46
N LEU A 104 -17.85 -9.85 13.84
CA LEU A 104 -17.33 -11.17 14.21
C LEU A 104 -16.68 -11.90 13.02
N GLY A 105 -17.32 -11.90 11.85
CA GLY A 105 -16.74 -12.48 10.63
C GLY A 105 -15.40 -11.85 10.27
N LEU A 106 -15.28 -10.54 10.40
CA LEU A 106 -14.05 -9.79 10.10
C LEU A 106 -12.92 -10.09 11.09
N THR A 107 -13.22 -10.27 12.38
CA THR A 107 -12.19 -10.70 13.35
C THR A 107 -11.57 -12.06 12.99
N ARG A 108 -12.38 -13.01 12.54
CA ARG A 108 -11.89 -14.32 12.09
C ARG A 108 -11.08 -14.23 10.80
N ARG A 109 -11.55 -13.43 9.83
CA ARG A 109 -10.90 -13.24 8.53
C ARG A 109 -9.52 -12.59 8.63
N PHE A 110 -9.38 -11.58 9.49
CA PHE A 110 -8.17 -10.76 9.57
C PHE A 110 -7.30 -11.02 10.79
N GLY A 111 -7.72 -11.91 11.71
CA GLY A 111 -6.95 -12.27 12.90
C GLY A 111 -6.73 -11.11 13.87
N ILE A 112 -7.65 -10.13 13.91
CA ILE A 112 -7.58 -8.96 14.80
C ILE A 112 -8.79 -8.91 15.73
N THR A 113 -8.66 -8.15 16.83
CA THR A 113 -9.68 -8.11 17.88
C THR A 113 -10.92 -7.33 17.44
N ARG A 114 -12.07 -7.62 18.07
CA ARG A 114 -13.30 -6.84 17.85
C ARG A 114 -13.11 -5.34 18.16
N GLN A 115 -12.27 -5.03 19.16
CA GLN A 115 -11.96 -3.64 19.51
C GLN A 115 -11.21 -2.94 18.37
N GLN A 116 -10.24 -3.61 17.76
CA GLN A 116 -9.51 -3.05 16.62
C GLN A 116 -10.44 -2.81 15.43
N ILE A 117 -11.32 -3.76 15.10
CA ILE A 117 -12.35 -3.58 14.07
C ILE A 117 -13.26 -2.38 14.40
N ALA A 118 -13.71 -2.26 15.64
CA ALA A 118 -14.57 -1.15 16.06
C ALA A 118 -13.87 0.20 15.96
N ASN A 119 -12.61 0.31 16.38
CA ASN A 119 -11.84 1.54 16.30
C ASN A 119 -11.67 1.99 14.83
N ILE A 120 -11.24 1.07 13.96
CA ILE A 120 -11.08 1.32 12.52
C ILE A 120 -12.38 1.88 11.93
N TYR A 121 -13.52 1.24 12.23
CA TYR A 121 -14.79 1.65 11.66
C TYR A 121 -15.31 2.98 12.23
N ASN A 122 -15.09 3.23 13.52
CA ASN A 122 -15.49 4.51 14.14
C ASN A 122 -14.67 5.68 13.59
N GLU A 123 -13.37 5.49 13.36
CA GLU A 123 -12.50 6.49 12.69
C GLU A 123 -13.03 6.83 11.30
N HIS A 124 -13.37 5.81 10.50
CA HIS A 124 -13.97 5.97 9.17
C HIS A 124 -15.30 6.75 9.16
N LEU A 125 -16.19 6.46 10.12
CA LEU A 125 -17.45 7.19 10.26
C LEU A 125 -17.23 8.67 10.63
N ALA A 126 -16.25 8.95 11.49
CA ALA A 126 -15.90 10.31 11.88
C ALA A 126 -15.33 11.12 10.70
N GLU A 127 -14.45 10.52 9.90
CA GLU A 127 -13.89 11.12 8.69
C GLU A 127 -14.98 11.41 7.64
N THR A 128 -15.88 10.47 7.41
CA THR A 128 -17.00 10.61 6.46
C THR A 128 -17.97 11.72 6.90
N SER A 129 -18.28 11.79 8.19
CA SER A 129 -19.16 12.83 8.77
C SER A 129 -18.53 14.23 8.63
N SER A 130 -17.22 14.33 8.83
CA SER A 130 -16.47 15.60 8.70
C SER A 130 -16.43 16.10 7.25
N GLN A 131 -16.24 15.20 6.28
CA GLN A 131 -16.24 15.53 4.86
C GLN A 131 -17.64 15.98 4.36
N GLN A 132 -18.71 15.34 4.84
CA GLN A 132 -20.08 15.73 4.50
C GLN A 132 -20.46 17.11 5.04
N GLN A 133 -19.99 17.47 6.24
CA GLN A 133 -20.20 18.80 6.82
C GLN A 133 -19.44 19.90 6.05
N GLN A 134 -18.26 19.59 5.52
CA GLN A 134 -17.45 20.55 4.77
C GLN A 134 -17.98 20.80 3.34
N ILE A 135 -18.60 19.79 2.71
CA ILE A 135 -19.21 19.91 1.38
C ILE A 135 -20.57 20.63 1.45
N GLY A 136 -21.32 20.49 2.55
CA GLY A 136 -22.61 21.18 2.75
C GLY A 136 -22.52 22.67 3.09
N LEU A 137 -21.31 23.25 3.14
CA LEU A 137 -21.03 24.65 3.45
C LEU A 137 -20.57 25.47 2.22
N ILE A 138 -20.62 24.89 1.02
CA ILE A 138 -20.30 25.54 -0.27
C ILE A 138 -21.59 25.80 -1.04
#